data_AF-A0A661XDM1-F1
#
_entry.id   AF-A0A661XDM1-F1
#
_cell.length_a   1.000
_cell.length_b   1.000
_cell.length_c   1.000
_cell.angle_alpha   90.00
_cell.angle_beta   90.00
_cell.angle_gamma   90.00
#
_symmetry.space_group_name_H-M   'P 1'
#
loop_
_entity.id
_entity.type
_entity.pdbx_description
1 polymer ?
#
loop_
_entity_poly.entity_id
_entity_poly.type
_entity_poly.pdbx_seq_one_letter_code
_entity_poly.pdbx_strand_id
1 'polypeptide(L)'
;MIMDNKYLDKTRSLIFLTTIALLITAGCSSDFLDKKPLGQLTSDNFFETEDHAVWATNAVYQQLRDWDVHVFSFVGLTDIISDDADKGSTPSDANFLLEVDNFTFDAGNISVGAVWTGYYRGVYRANIALENIPGIEMDEDLKERLLGECKFLRAHYYFNLVRWYGDIPLIIRTLEPEE
;
A
#
# COMPACT_ATOMS: atom_id res chain seq x y z
N MET A 1 -27.94 -63.51 36.10
CA MET A 1 -28.51 -62.50 35.19
C MET A 1 -27.47 -62.22 34.12
N ILE A 2 -27.56 -62.94 33.00
CA ILE A 2 -26.60 -62.87 31.89
C ILE A 2 -27.00 -61.62 31.10
N MET A 3 -26.15 -60.58 31.07
CA MET A 3 -26.41 -59.45 30.18
C MET A 3 -26.33 -59.98 28.73
N ASP A 4 -27.44 -59.85 28.01
CA ASP A 4 -27.58 -60.27 26.62
C ASP A 4 -26.45 -59.66 25.77
N ASN A 5 -25.74 -60.51 25.01
CA ASN A 5 -24.55 -60.13 24.21
C ASN A 5 -24.84 -58.98 23.21
N LYS A 6 -26.12 -58.82 22.83
CA LYS A 6 -26.63 -57.69 22.02
C LYS A 6 -26.43 -56.31 22.65
N TYR A 7 -26.46 -56.19 23.98
CA TYR A 7 -26.26 -54.90 24.66
C TYR A 7 -24.77 -54.54 24.74
N LEU A 8 -23.89 -55.53 24.90
CA LEU A 8 -22.44 -55.34 24.87
C LEU A 8 -21.96 -54.89 23.47
N ASP A 9 -22.51 -55.48 22.40
CA ASP A 9 -22.18 -55.07 21.03
C ASP A 9 -22.71 -53.68 20.67
N LYS A 10 -23.92 -53.30 21.13
CA LYS A 10 -24.43 -51.92 20.96
C LYS A 10 -23.57 -50.89 21.69
N THR A 11 -23.09 -51.21 22.89
CA THR A 11 -22.25 -50.30 23.68
C THR A 11 -20.87 -50.14 23.04
N ARG A 12 -20.28 -51.23 22.50
CA ARG A 12 -19.03 -51.18 21.71
C ARG A 12 -19.19 -50.38 20.41
N SER A 13 -20.31 -50.56 19.70
CA SER A 13 -20.62 -49.79 18.49
C SER A 13 -20.81 -48.30 18.79
N LEU A 14 -21.45 -47.94 19.90
CA LEU A 14 -21.62 -46.55 20.32
C LEU A 14 -20.27 -45.90 20.70
N ILE A 15 -19.40 -46.62 21.41
CA ILE A 15 -18.05 -46.14 21.74
C ILE A 15 -17.21 -45.95 20.47
N PHE A 16 -17.33 -46.86 19.50
CA PHE A 16 -16.64 -46.77 18.22
C PHE A 16 -17.11 -45.57 17.39
N LEU A 17 -18.44 -45.36 17.29
CA LEU A 17 -19.01 -44.17 16.63
C LEU A 17 -18.61 -42.87 17.32
N THR A 18 -18.59 -42.85 18.65
CA THR A 18 -18.19 -41.66 19.43
C THR A 18 -16.71 -41.33 19.21
N THR A 19 -15.85 -42.35 19.21
CA THR A 19 -14.40 -42.20 18.93
C THR A 19 -14.16 -41.69 17.50
N ILE A 20 -14.91 -42.20 16.51
CA ILE A 20 -14.84 -41.70 15.12
C ILE A 20 -15.30 -40.24 15.03
N ALA A 21 -16.38 -39.87 15.71
CA ALA A 21 -16.86 -38.49 15.73
C ALA A 21 -15.83 -37.51 16.32
N LEU A 22 -15.12 -37.91 17.39
CA LEU A 22 -14.02 -37.15 18.00
C LEU A 22 -12.78 -37.04 17.10
N LEU A 23 -12.52 -38.05 16.26
CA LEU A 23 -11.41 -38.00 15.29
C LEU A 23 -11.70 -37.06 14.11
N ILE A 24 -12.98 -36.90 13.73
CA ILE A 24 -13.39 -36.00 12.64
C ILE A 24 -13.27 -34.53 13.05
N THR A 25 -13.44 -34.19 14.34
CA THR A 25 -13.30 -32.80 14.83
C THR A 25 -11.86 -32.40 15.14
N ALA A 26 -10.94 -33.36 15.28
CA ALA A 26 -9.52 -33.09 15.60
C ALA A 26 -8.67 -32.65 14.40
N GLY A 27 -9.19 -32.73 13.16
CA GLY A 27 -8.43 -32.46 11.93
C GLY A 27 -8.56 -31.05 11.35
N CYS A 28 -9.45 -30.21 11.88
CA CYS A 28 -9.70 -28.87 11.35
C CYS A 28 -8.96 -27.83 12.19
N SER A 29 -7.64 -27.67 11.99
CA SER A 29 -6.92 -26.52 12.52
C SER A 29 -7.01 -25.36 11.53
N SER A 30 -7.34 -24.17 12.03
CA SER A 30 -7.31 -22.92 11.25
C SER A 30 -5.95 -22.71 10.57
N ASP A 31 -4.87 -23.11 11.24
CA ASP A 31 -3.48 -22.95 10.79
C ASP A 31 -3.16 -23.71 9.48
N PHE A 32 -3.97 -24.70 9.08
CA PHE A 32 -3.79 -25.38 7.78
C PHE A 32 -4.16 -24.46 6.61
N LEU A 33 -5.15 -23.58 6.81
CA LEU A 33 -5.61 -22.62 5.80
C LEU A 33 -4.82 -21.31 5.86
N ASP A 34 -4.32 -20.92 7.03
CA ASP A 34 -3.53 -19.69 7.22
C ASP A 34 -2.03 -19.94 7.01
N LYS A 35 -1.63 -20.20 5.76
CA LYS A 35 -0.21 -20.28 5.39
C LYS A 35 0.35 -18.92 4.99
N LYS A 36 1.27 -18.37 5.78
CA LYS A 36 2.09 -17.23 5.37
C LYS A 36 3.04 -17.63 4.24
N PRO A 37 3.28 -16.76 3.24
CA PRO A 37 4.23 -17.05 2.17
C PRO A 37 5.65 -17.19 2.74
N LEU A 38 6.32 -18.29 2.40
CA LEU A 38 7.67 -18.57 2.88
C LEU A 38 8.70 -17.79 2.05
N GLY A 39 9.61 -17.09 2.72
CA GLY A 39 10.69 -16.34 2.09
C GLY A 39 10.25 -15.05 1.39
N GLN A 40 9.02 -14.58 1.65
CA GLN A 40 8.53 -13.28 1.16
C GLN A 40 8.34 -12.33 2.33
N LEU A 41 8.65 -11.06 2.06
CA LEU A 41 8.29 -9.97 2.96
C LEU A 41 6.81 -9.65 2.76
N THR A 42 6.08 -9.61 3.87
CA THR A 42 4.69 -9.18 3.98
C THR A 42 4.63 -7.94 4.87
N SER A 43 3.49 -7.25 4.89
CA SER A 43 3.25 -6.14 5.83
C SER A 43 3.55 -6.54 7.29
N ASP A 44 3.24 -7.78 7.66
CA ASP A 44 3.40 -8.28 9.03
C ASP A 44 4.85 -8.49 9.49
N ASN A 45 5.78 -8.78 8.58
CA ASN A 45 7.16 -9.14 8.91
C ASN A 45 8.21 -8.21 8.28
N PHE A 46 7.76 -7.14 7.61
CA PHE A 46 8.67 -6.21 6.94
C PHE A 46 9.36 -5.28 7.93
N PHE A 47 8.73 -4.76 8.98
CA PHE A 47 9.33 -3.71 9.82
C PHE A 47 10.09 -4.25 11.04
N GLU A 48 11.14 -5.03 10.79
CA GLU A 48 11.91 -5.73 11.85
C GLU A 48 13.36 -5.24 12.00
N THR A 49 14.00 -4.75 10.92
CA THR A 49 15.45 -4.48 10.92
C THR A 49 15.77 -3.07 10.44
N GLU A 50 16.97 -2.60 10.77
CA GLU A 50 17.52 -1.32 10.28
C GLU A 50 17.50 -1.23 8.74
N ASP A 51 17.86 -2.30 8.03
CA ASP A 51 17.81 -2.35 6.57
C ASP A 51 16.38 -2.15 6.04
N HIS A 52 15.38 -2.71 6.74
CA HIS A 52 13.98 -2.54 6.36
C HIS A 52 13.52 -1.09 6.54
N ALA A 53 14.02 -0.36 7.55
CA ALA A 53 13.77 1.07 7.71
C ALA A 53 14.36 1.89 6.53
N VAL A 54 15.58 1.54 6.11
CA VAL A 54 16.22 2.16 4.94
C VAL A 54 15.43 1.85 3.66
N TRP A 55 14.97 0.61 3.48
CA TRP A 55 14.18 0.22 2.31
C TRP A 55 12.82 0.90 2.26
N ALA A 56 12.14 1.04 3.41
CA ALA A 56 10.89 1.79 3.51
C ALA A 56 11.10 3.25 3.08
N THR A 57 12.15 3.89 3.59
CA THR A 57 12.51 5.27 3.22
C THR A 57 12.83 5.38 1.73
N ASN A 58 13.60 4.43 1.19
CA ASN A 58 13.90 4.36 -0.24
C ASN A 58 12.63 4.18 -1.10
N ALA A 59 11.62 3.44 -0.62
CA ALA A 59 10.34 3.31 -1.31
C ALA A 59 9.58 4.65 -1.38
N VAL A 60 9.71 5.51 -0.36
CA VAL A 60 9.19 6.88 -0.40
C VAL A 60 9.91 7.70 -1.47
N TYR A 61 11.24 7.62 -1.56
CA TYR A 61 12.01 8.29 -2.62
C TYR A 61 11.69 7.76 -4.02
N GLN A 62 11.54 6.44 -4.17
CA GLN A 62 11.30 5.82 -5.46
C GLN A 62 10.04 6.38 -6.13
N GLN A 63 9.04 6.78 -5.35
CA GLN A 63 7.82 7.39 -5.86
C GLN A 63 8.08 8.71 -6.61
N LEU A 64 9.14 9.46 -6.30
CA LEU A 64 9.51 10.65 -7.07
C LEU A 64 9.80 10.35 -8.55
N ARG A 65 10.21 9.11 -8.85
CA ARG A 65 10.56 8.64 -10.20
C ARG A 65 9.41 7.92 -10.90
N ASP A 66 8.26 7.82 -10.24
CA ASP A 66 7.08 7.20 -10.79
C ASP A 66 6.52 8.03 -11.96
N TRP A 67 5.93 7.34 -12.93
CA TRP A 67 5.42 7.97 -14.16
C TRP A 67 4.43 9.11 -13.87
N ASP A 68 3.63 8.93 -12.83
CA ASP A 68 2.58 9.85 -12.43
C ASP A 68 3.08 11.06 -11.61
N VAL A 69 4.40 11.20 -11.37
CA VAL A 69 4.94 12.19 -10.41
C VAL A 69 5.83 13.25 -11.04
N HIS A 70 6.97 12.91 -11.65
CA HIS A 70 7.92 13.88 -12.25
C HIS A 70 8.24 13.54 -13.72
N VAL A 71 7.24 13.11 -14.48
CA VAL A 71 7.39 12.83 -15.92
C VAL A 71 6.46 13.75 -16.72
N PHE A 72 5.67 13.22 -17.67
CA PHE A 72 4.94 14.05 -18.63
C PHE A 72 3.86 14.91 -17.99
N SER A 73 3.06 14.34 -17.08
CA SER A 73 1.98 15.10 -16.41
C SER A 73 2.52 16.22 -15.53
N PHE A 74 3.70 16.04 -14.93
CA PHE A 74 4.36 17.09 -14.16
C PHE A 74 4.77 18.27 -15.05
N VAL A 75 5.48 17.99 -16.14
CA VAL A 75 5.88 19.02 -17.11
C VAL A 75 4.65 19.70 -17.70
N GLY A 76 3.62 18.92 -18.02
CA GLY A 76 2.30 19.40 -18.44
C GLY A 76 1.73 20.46 -17.50
N LEU A 77 1.62 20.12 -16.22
CA LEU A 77 0.96 20.95 -15.20
C LEU A 77 1.92 21.93 -14.49
N THR A 78 3.12 22.15 -15.02
CA THR A 78 4.07 23.13 -14.48
C THR A 78 4.59 24.10 -15.53
N ASP A 79 5.05 23.59 -16.66
CA ASP A 79 5.72 24.37 -17.70
C ASP A 79 4.80 24.57 -18.91
N ILE A 80 4.24 23.49 -19.47
CA ILE A 80 3.37 23.55 -20.66
C ILE A 80 2.06 24.32 -20.41
N ILE A 81 1.54 24.29 -19.18
CA ILE A 81 0.36 25.08 -18.81
C ILE A 81 0.68 26.57 -18.64
N SER A 82 1.94 26.98 -18.76
CA SER A 82 2.38 28.38 -18.74
C SER A 82 2.57 28.92 -20.16
N ASP A 83 3.13 30.13 -20.28
CA ASP A 83 3.52 30.71 -21.57
C ASP A 83 5.00 30.46 -21.94
N ASP A 84 5.74 29.68 -21.16
CA ASP A 84 7.16 29.37 -21.38
C ASP A 84 7.39 28.15 -22.31
N ALA A 85 6.41 27.25 -22.46
CA ALA A 85 6.53 26.03 -23.25
C ALA A 85 5.20 25.56 -23.87
N ASP A 86 5.29 24.91 -25.05
CA ASP A 86 4.17 24.22 -25.70
C ASP A 86 4.33 22.69 -25.63
N LYS A 87 3.24 21.94 -25.75
CA LYS A 87 3.24 20.46 -25.75
C LYS A 87 4.13 19.84 -26.84
N GLY A 88 4.29 20.53 -27.98
CA GLY A 88 5.07 20.08 -29.14
C GLY A 88 4.55 18.79 -29.81
N SER A 89 5.36 18.18 -30.71
CA SER A 89 4.99 16.97 -31.48
C SER A 89 3.76 17.19 -32.40
N THR A 90 3.01 16.13 -32.74
CA THR A 90 1.80 16.20 -33.58
C THR A 90 0.52 16.27 -32.71
N PRO A 91 -0.59 16.83 -33.24
CA PRO A 91 -1.86 16.92 -32.49
C PRO A 91 -2.49 15.57 -32.10
N SER A 92 -2.14 14.48 -32.79
CA SER A 92 -2.67 13.14 -32.52
C SER A 92 -1.93 12.39 -31.40
N ASP A 93 -0.81 12.93 -30.93
CA ASP A 93 0.03 12.34 -29.89
C ASP A 93 -0.23 13.03 -28.55
N ALA A 94 -0.20 12.27 -27.45
CA ALA A 94 -0.38 12.77 -26.08
C ALA A 94 -1.47 13.86 -25.93
N ASN A 95 -2.68 13.61 -26.45
CA ASN A 95 -3.76 14.60 -26.48
C ASN A 95 -4.08 15.20 -25.11
N PHE A 96 -3.90 14.42 -24.04
CA PHE A 96 -4.09 14.89 -22.67
C PHE A 96 -3.17 16.07 -22.29
N LEU A 97 -1.95 16.18 -22.86
CA LEU A 97 -1.10 17.35 -22.68
C LEU A 97 -1.51 18.51 -23.60
N LEU A 98 -2.03 18.21 -24.79
CA LEU A 98 -2.54 19.24 -25.71
C LEU A 98 -3.78 19.93 -25.14
N GLU A 99 -4.62 19.18 -24.44
CA GLU A 99 -5.75 19.72 -23.68
C GLU A 99 -5.29 20.62 -22.53
N VAL A 100 -4.18 20.30 -21.86
CA VAL A 100 -3.57 21.14 -20.81
C VAL A 100 -3.06 22.44 -21.41
N ASP A 101 -2.27 22.35 -22.47
CA ASP A 101 -1.69 23.47 -23.24
C ASP A 101 -2.79 24.45 -23.71
N ASN A 102 -3.87 23.92 -24.31
CA ASN A 102 -4.98 24.74 -24.79
C ASN A 102 -6.01 25.14 -23.71
N PHE A 103 -5.79 24.77 -22.45
CA PHE A 103 -6.74 24.99 -21.34
C PHE A 103 -8.16 24.42 -21.62
N THR A 104 -8.26 23.29 -22.32
CA THR A 104 -9.52 22.61 -22.64
C THR A 104 -9.74 21.32 -21.85
N PHE A 105 -8.85 20.99 -20.91
CA PHE A 105 -8.94 19.80 -20.08
C PHE A 105 -10.11 19.86 -19.08
N ASP A 106 -10.63 18.69 -18.72
CA ASP A 106 -11.65 18.52 -17.69
C ASP A 106 -11.17 17.52 -16.60
N ALA A 107 -12.07 17.16 -15.69
CA ALA A 107 -11.78 16.23 -14.61
C ALA A 107 -11.40 14.81 -15.08
N GLY A 108 -11.68 14.45 -16.34
CA GLY A 108 -11.30 13.19 -16.96
C GLY A 108 -9.90 13.21 -17.58
N ASN A 109 -9.20 14.34 -17.59
CA ASN A 109 -7.88 14.45 -18.18
C ASN A 109 -6.84 13.60 -17.42
N ILE A 110 -6.05 12.84 -18.18
CA ILE A 110 -5.06 11.89 -17.64
C ILE A 110 -4.00 12.59 -16.79
N SER A 111 -3.50 13.76 -17.20
CA SER A 111 -2.45 14.45 -16.45
C SER A 111 -2.94 14.97 -15.10
N VAL A 112 -4.16 15.50 -15.07
CA VAL A 112 -4.81 15.95 -13.83
C VAL A 112 -5.05 14.75 -12.90
N GLY A 113 -5.48 13.60 -13.40
CA GLY A 113 -5.64 12.41 -12.56
C GLY A 113 -4.31 11.79 -12.09
N ALA A 114 -3.29 11.83 -12.95
CA ALA A 114 -1.99 11.22 -12.68
C ALA A 114 -1.29 11.90 -11.51
N VAL A 115 -1.09 13.22 -11.55
CA VAL A 115 -0.36 13.89 -10.45
C VAL A 115 -1.12 13.84 -9.13
N TRP A 116 -2.45 13.81 -9.15
CA TRP A 116 -3.23 13.52 -7.94
C TRP A 116 -2.85 12.15 -7.35
N THR A 117 -2.97 11.10 -8.17
CA THR A 117 -2.78 9.72 -7.73
C THR A 117 -1.34 9.43 -7.34
N GLY A 118 -0.37 9.85 -8.15
CA GLY A 118 1.05 9.60 -7.94
C GLY A 118 1.58 10.27 -6.67
N TYR A 119 1.16 11.51 -6.41
CA TYR A 119 1.61 12.23 -5.22
C TYR A 119 0.94 11.70 -3.94
N TYR A 120 -0.36 11.36 -3.97
CA TYR A 120 -1.00 10.70 -2.83
C TYR A 120 -0.43 9.31 -2.55
N ARG A 121 0.01 8.56 -3.58
CA ARG A 121 0.76 7.31 -3.39
C ARG A 121 2.08 7.55 -2.63
N GLY A 122 2.74 8.68 -2.90
CA GLY A 122 3.94 9.12 -2.17
C GLY A 122 3.66 9.44 -0.71
N VAL A 123 2.57 10.18 -0.45
CA VAL A 123 2.05 10.44 0.90
C VAL A 123 1.79 9.13 1.65
N TYR A 124 1.10 8.18 1.02
CA TYR A 124 0.77 6.89 1.62
C TYR A 124 2.02 6.10 2.01
N ARG A 125 3.01 6.00 1.12
CA ARG A 125 4.30 5.34 1.44
C ARG A 125 5.03 6.03 2.59
N ALA A 126 5.01 7.36 2.63
CA ALA A 126 5.60 8.11 3.73
C ALA A 126 4.88 7.85 5.05
N ASN A 127 3.55 7.74 5.05
CA ASN A 127 2.76 7.42 6.25
C ASN A 127 3.13 6.04 6.79
N ILE A 128 3.20 5.01 5.93
CA ILE A 128 3.63 3.67 6.34
C ILE A 128 5.02 3.73 7.00
N ALA A 129 5.99 4.40 6.38
CA ALA A 129 7.34 4.49 6.94
C ALA A 129 7.34 5.22 8.30
N LEU A 130 6.61 6.33 8.42
CA LEU A 130 6.53 7.13 9.65
C LEU A 130 5.82 6.42 10.80
N GLU A 131 4.88 5.53 10.50
CA GLU A 131 4.17 4.74 11.50
C GLU A 131 4.99 3.55 12.01
N ASN A 132 5.76 2.91 11.12
CA ASN A 132 6.40 1.62 11.45
C ASN A 132 7.88 1.74 11.85
N ILE A 133 8.66 2.66 11.25
CA ILE A 133 10.08 2.84 11.58
C ILE A 133 10.32 3.11 13.08
N PRO A 134 9.47 3.87 13.81
CA PRO A 134 9.70 4.10 15.24
C PRO A 134 9.75 2.82 16.09
N GLY A 135 9.11 1.73 15.64
CA GLY A 135 9.08 0.44 16.34
C GLY A 135 10.33 -0.43 16.14
N ILE A 136 11.25 -0.03 15.26
CA ILE A 136 12.46 -0.81 14.94
C ILE A 136 13.58 -0.47 15.93
N GLU A 137 14.23 -1.50 16.48
CA GLU A 137 15.46 -1.36 17.25
C GLU A 137 16.65 -1.19 16.31
N MET A 138 17.28 -0.01 16.32
CA MET A 138 18.36 0.39 15.40
C MET A 138 19.12 1.61 15.95
N ASP A 139 20.15 2.07 15.24
CA ASP A 139 20.84 3.31 15.59
C ASP A 139 19.88 4.53 15.61
N GLU A 140 19.91 5.32 16.68
CA GLU A 140 18.96 6.41 16.89
C GLU A 140 19.21 7.61 15.97
N ASP A 141 20.47 7.93 15.65
CA ASP A 141 20.81 9.01 14.72
C ASP A 141 20.31 8.66 13.31
N LEU A 142 20.49 7.40 12.90
CA LEU A 142 19.94 6.89 11.65
C LEU A 142 18.41 6.93 11.65
N LYS A 143 17.76 6.48 12.73
CA LYS A 143 16.30 6.49 12.84
C LYS A 143 15.73 7.91 12.71
N GLU A 144 16.31 8.87 13.45
CA GLU A 144 15.89 10.27 13.37
C GLU A 144 16.04 10.83 11.95
N ARG A 145 17.18 10.52 11.30
CA ARG A 145 17.43 10.91 9.90
C ARG A 145 16.35 10.36 8.97
N LEU A 146 16.08 9.05 9.00
CA LEU A 146 15.10 8.41 8.11
C LEU A 146 13.67 8.96 8.32
N LEU A 147 13.28 9.20 9.57
CA LEU A 147 12.00 9.83 9.90
C LEU A 147 11.94 11.29 9.38
N GLY A 148 13.05 12.03 9.47
CA GLY A 148 13.17 13.37 8.91
C GLY A 148 13.01 13.38 7.38
N GLU A 149 13.66 12.46 6.69
CA GLU A 149 13.55 12.29 5.23
C GLU A 149 12.10 11.97 4.82
N CYS A 150 11.44 11.03 5.52
CA CYS A 150 10.04 10.69 5.24
C CYS A 150 9.08 11.87 5.48
N LYS A 151 9.30 12.66 6.54
CA LYS A 151 8.51 13.89 6.81
C LYS A 151 8.71 14.92 5.70
N PHE A 152 9.95 15.16 5.28
CA PHE A 152 10.26 16.08 4.19
C PHE A 152 9.59 15.65 2.88
N LEU A 153 9.72 14.38 2.49
CA LEU A 153 9.10 13.86 1.28
C LEU A 153 7.58 13.93 1.33
N ARG A 154 6.95 13.58 2.46
CA ARG A 154 5.50 13.76 2.64
C ARG A 154 5.08 15.22 2.45
N ALA A 155 5.82 16.16 3.04
CA ALA A 155 5.56 17.58 2.87
C ALA A 155 5.77 18.03 1.43
N HIS A 156 6.79 17.54 0.73
CA HIS A 156 7.03 17.80 -0.69
C HIS A 156 5.88 17.30 -1.58
N TYR A 157 5.35 16.11 -1.30
CA TYR A 157 4.20 15.58 -2.04
C TYR A 157 2.96 16.46 -1.84
N TYR A 158 2.65 16.82 -0.59
CA TYR A 158 1.55 17.73 -0.28
C TYR A 158 1.73 19.11 -0.88
N PHE A 159 2.94 19.65 -0.87
CA PHE A 159 3.23 20.99 -1.41
C PHE A 159 2.83 21.08 -2.88
N ASN A 160 3.19 20.08 -3.69
CA ASN A 160 2.82 20.07 -5.10
C ASN A 160 1.31 19.85 -5.31
N LEU A 161 0.68 18.95 -4.53
CA LEU A 161 -0.78 18.79 -4.58
C LEU A 161 -1.51 20.11 -4.29
N VAL A 162 -1.12 20.85 -3.24
CA VAL A 162 -1.74 22.14 -2.91
C VAL A 162 -1.52 23.18 -4.02
N ARG A 163 -0.35 23.18 -4.68
CA ARG A 163 -0.09 24.09 -5.81
C ARG A 163 -1.03 23.87 -6.99
N TRP A 164 -1.45 22.63 -7.26
CA TRP A 164 -2.34 22.31 -8.37
C TRP A 164 -3.82 22.37 -8.01
N TYR A 165 -4.20 21.91 -6.81
CA TYR A 165 -5.61 21.70 -6.46
C TYR A 165 -6.13 22.64 -5.37
N GLY A 166 -5.24 23.39 -4.70
CA GLY A 166 -5.61 24.22 -3.56
C GLY A 166 -5.92 23.38 -2.32
N ASP A 167 -7.12 23.54 -1.77
CA ASP A 167 -7.53 22.82 -0.56
C ASP A 167 -7.77 21.33 -0.85
N ILE A 168 -7.14 20.47 -0.08
CA ILE A 168 -7.12 19.02 -0.31
C ILE A 168 -7.16 18.23 1.01
N PRO A 169 -7.61 16.97 0.99
CA PRO A 169 -7.57 16.12 2.18
C PRO A 169 -6.16 15.94 2.75
N LEU A 170 -6.00 16.23 4.04
CA LEU A 170 -4.77 16.00 4.79
C LEU A 170 -4.80 14.63 5.48
N ILE A 171 -4.16 13.65 4.84
CA ILE A 171 -4.00 12.27 5.30
C ILE A 171 -2.58 12.06 5.84
N ILE A 172 -2.46 11.98 7.17
CA ILE A 172 -1.17 11.83 7.88
C ILE A 172 -0.98 10.47 8.53
N ARG A 173 -1.85 9.53 8.19
CA ARG A 173 -1.85 8.12 8.61
C ARG A 173 -2.05 7.18 7.43
N THR A 174 -1.76 5.91 7.60
CA THR A 174 -2.12 4.87 6.64
C THR A 174 -3.65 4.72 6.61
N LEU A 175 -4.20 4.56 5.40
CA LEU A 175 -5.61 4.28 5.18
C LEU A 175 -5.79 2.77 5.01
N GLU A 176 -6.85 2.23 5.61
CA GLU A 176 -7.23 0.83 5.39
C GLU A 176 -7.98 0.69 4.05
N PRO A 177 -8.02 -0.51 3.43
CA PRO A 177 -8.69 -0.71 2.14
C PRO A 177 -10.18 -0.34 2.09
N GLU A 178 -10.82 -0.23 3.25
CA GLU A 178 -12.25 0.07 3.43
C GLU A 178 -12.54 1.58 3.50
N GLU A 179 -11.49 2.40 3.64
CA GLU A 179 -11.54 3.86 3.73
C GLU A 179 -11.22 4.53 2.38
#